data_AF-A0AAW0P1R4-F1
#
_entry.id   AF-A0AAW0P1R4-F1
#
_cell.length_a   1.000
_cell.length_b   1.000
_cell.length_c   1.000
_cell.angle_alpha   90.00
_cell.angle_beta   90.00
_cell.angle_gamma   90.00
#
_symmetry.space_group_name_H-M   'P 1'
#
loop_
_entity.id
_entity.type
_entity.pdbx_description
1 polymer ?
#
loop_
_entity_poly.entity_id
_entity_poly.type
_entity_poly.pdbx_seq_one_letter_code
_entity_poly.pdbx_strand_id
1 'polypeptide(L)'
;MMDLQHTLCLLLCTTALTVYGLHGVNVINKPYFWTEQSLPVLLEANTTPLNSISFTKQKSDEEPGDFCGIECQRNLLPLDQTQQERLLGYETLHENGTCSHTDVTLRDFNQTSELEHTPGGGHTRRKRHVYGADGRFVISDSYFITNYPFSTAVRLSTGCSGVLISPKHVLTAAHCIHNGRDYLEDAKKLKVGVLQIKTKKKKKKRS
;
A
#
# COMPACT_ATOMS: atom_id res chain seq x y z
N MET A 1 12.25 -22.97 71.19
CA MET A 1 11.07 -23.43 70.41
C MET A 1 10.42 -22.30 69.59
N MET A 2 11.15 -21.23 69.21
CA MET A 2 10.64 -20.15 68.34
C MET A 2 11.48 -19.91 67.07
N ASP A 3 12.72 -20.42 67.00
CA ASP A 3 13.58 -20.30 65.82
C ASP A 3 13.16 -21.15 64.61
N LEU A 4 12.54 -22.31 64.85
CA LEU A 4 12.19 -23.23 63.76
C LEU A 4 10.97 -22.72 62.94
N GLN A 5 10.07 -21.97 63.56
CA GLN A 5 8.93 -21.37 62.86
C GLN A 5 9.34 -20.19 61.98
N HIS A 6 10.28 -19.36 62.42
CA HIS A 6 10.76 -18.23 61.62
C HIS A 6 11.61 -18.68 60.43
N THR A 7 12.45 -19.71 60.61
CA THR A 7 13.23 -20.29 59.52
C THR A 7 12.36 -20.98 58.46
N LEU A 8 11.30 -21.70 58.88
CA LEU A 8 10.32 -22.28 57.94
C LEU A 8 9.56 -21.21 57.16
N CYS A 9 9.19 -20.11 57.82
CA CYS A 9 8.49 -18.98 57.20
C CYS A 9 9.38 -18.29 56.14
N LEU A 10 10.65 -18.05 56.45
CA LEU A 10 11.62 -17.49 55.50
C LEU A 10 11.85 -18.40 54.29
N LEU A 11 11.96 -19.72 54.49
CA LEU A 11 12.08 -20.68 53.39
C LEU A 11 10.85 -20.67 52.47
N LEU A 12 9.64 -20.63 53.03
CA LEU A 12 8.39 -20.55 52.24
C LEU A 12 8.25 -19.22 51.48
N CYS A 13 8.76 -18.11 52.04
CA CYS A 13 8.75 -16.82 51.33
C CYS A 13 9.75 -16.79 50.16
N THR A 14 10.91 -17.43 50.29
CA THR A 14 11.90 -17.48 49.19
C THR A 14 11.46 -18.35 48.02
N THR A 15 10.69 -19.43 48.26
CA THR A 15 10.14 -20.26 47.18
C THR A 15 8.97 -19.59 46.46
N ALA A 16 8.17 -18.77 47.15
CA ALA A 16 7.13 -17.97 46.50
C ALA A 16 7.73 -16.94 45.52
N LEU A 17 8.81 -16.25 45.91
CA LEU A 17 9.46 -15.24 45.08
C LEU A 17 10.15 -15.82 43.83
N THR A 18 10.66 -17.05 43.88
CA THR A 18 11.24 -17.71 42.70
C THR A 18 10.20 -18.29 41.74
N VAL A 19 8.99 -18.60 42.22
CA VAL A 19 7.86 -19.01 41.35
C VAL A 19 7.24 -17.81 40.61
N TYR A 20 7.23 -16.62 41.22
CA TYR A 20 6.76 -15.40 40.55
C TYR A 20 7.78 -14.79 39.55
N GLY A 21 9.06 -15.21 39.60
CA GLY A 21 10.12 -14.73 38.70
C GLY A 21 10.20 -15.41 37.32
N LEU A 22 9.35 -16.41 37.04
CA LEU A 22 9.40 -17.22 35.81
C LEU A 22 8.11 -17.18 34.98
N HIS A 23 7.21 -16.23 35.24
CA HIS A 23 6.21 -15.82 34.26
C HIS A 23 6.76 -14.67 33.43
N GLY A 24 7.61 -15.04 32.47
CA GLY A 24 7.88 -14.19 31.32
C GLY A 24 6.52 -13.83 30.72
N VAL A 25 6.13 -12.56 30.86
CA VAL A 25 4.99 -11.98 30.15
C VAL A 25 5.36 -12.06 28.67
N ASN A 26 4.93 -13.15 28.07
CA ASN A 26 5.07 -13.42 26.66
C ASN A 26 4.18 -12.39 25.97
N VAL A 27 4.77 -11.28 25.52
CA VAL A 27 4.12 -10.26 24.69
C VAL A 27 3.90 -10.84 23.31
N ILE A 28 3.05 -11.86 23.22
CA ILE A 28 2.55 -12.43 21.98
C ILE A 28 1.13 -11.92 21.80
N ASN A 29 0.92 -11.27 20.66
CA ASN A 29 -0.35 -10.96 20.03
C ASN A 29 -1.23 -9.95 20.77
N LYS A 30 -0.91 -8.65 20.61
CA LYS A 30 -2.02 -7.72 20.39
C LYS A 30 -2.63 -8.09 19.05
N PRO A 31 -3.89 -8.57 18.98
CA PRO A 31 -4.58 -8.72 17.71
C PRO A 31 -4.57 -7.37 16.99
N TYR A 32 -3.97 -7.34 15.80
CA TYR A 32 -4.08 -6.21 14.90
C TYR A 32 -5.53 -6.18 14.43
N PHE A 33 -6.35 -5.35 15.06
CA PHE A 33 -7.68 -5.06 14.55
C PHE A 33 -7.54 -3.93 13.53
N TRP A 34 -8.03 -4.17 12.32
CA TRP A 34 -8.30 -3.07 11.40
C TRP A 34 -9.40 -2.23 12.04
N THR A 35 -9.13 -0.96 12.28
CA THR A 35 -10.21 -0.01 12.58
C THR A 35 -11.10 0.03 11.35
N GLU A 36 -12.33 -0.47 11.46
CA GLU A 36 -13.36 -0.24 10.45
C GLU A 36 -13.62 1.27 10.40
N GLN A 37 -12.98 1.93 9.44
CA GLN A 37 -13.29 3.30 9.10
C GLN A 37 -14.48 3.27 8.16
N SER A 38 -15.53 4.02 8.49
CA SER A 38 -16.64 4.27 7.56
C SER A 38 -16.11 5.09 6.39
N LEU A 39 -15.88 4.44 5.25
CA LEU A 39 -15.50 5.12 4.03
C LEU A 39 -16.75 5.71 3.36
N PRO A 40 -16.66 6.93 2.81
CA PRO A 40 -17.77 7.54 2.08
C PRO A 40 -18.09 6.73 0.82
N VAL A 41 -19.35 6.77 0.41
CA VAL A 41 -19.79 6.10 -0.82
C VAL A 41 -19.55 7.03 -2.00
N LEU A 42 -18.82 6.54 -3.01
CA LEU A 42 -18.59 7.24 -4.28
C LEU A 42 -19.72 6.92 -5.26
N LEU A 43 -20.36 7.96 -5.78
CA LEU A 43 -21.41 7.85 -6.79
C LEU A 43 -20.96 8.54 -8.08
N GLU A 44 -21.09 7.84 -9.21
CA GLU A 44 -20.90 8.43 -10.54
C GLU A 44 -22.01 9.47 -10.79
N ALA A 45 -21.61 10.72 -11.05
CA ALA A 45 -22.53 11.84 -11.19
C ALA A 45 -22.83 12.13 -12.67
N ASN A 46 -21.83 12.59 -13.42
CA ASN A 46 -21.97 12.92 -14.84
C ASN A 46 -20.81 12.31 -15.62
N THR A 47 -21.13 11.67 -16.74
CA THR A 47 -20.13 11.11 -17.66
C THR A 47 -20.19 11.89 -18.97
N THR A 48 -19.09 12.53 -19.34
CA THR A 48 -19.00 13.34 -20.56
C THR A 48 -17.97 12.76 -21.52
N PRO A 49 -18.29 12.66 -22.83
CA PRO A 49 -17.30 12.26 -23.82
C PRO A 49 -16.25 13.35 -23.97
N LEU A 50 -14.97 12.96 -23.96
CA LEU A 50 -13.86 13.86 -24.23
C LEU A 50 -13.55 13.84 -25.73
N ASN A 51 -13.23 15.01 -26.30
CA ASN A 51 -12.68 15.06 -27.65
C ASN A 51 -11.37 14.27 -27.71
N SER A 52 -11.07 13.71 -28.89
CA SER A 52 -9.94 12.81 -29.15
C SER A 52 -8.71 13.21 -28.34
N ILE A 53 -8.17 12.26 -27.56
CA ILE A 53 -6.98 12.47 -26.73
C ILE A 53 -5.85 12.94 -27.65
N SER A 54 -5.59 14.24 -27.62
CA SER A 54 -4.45 14.82 -28.29
C SER A 54 -3.30 14.76 -27.29
N PHE A 55 -2.34 13.88 -27.55
CA PHE A 55 -1.06 13.80 -26.84
C PHE A 55 -0.18 15.01 -27.15
N THR A 56 -0.74 16.21 -27.04
CA THR A 56 0.00 17.43 -27.30
C THR A 56 0.48 17.95 -25.96
N LYS A 57 1.78 17.83 -25.77
CA LYS A 57 2.51 18.56 -24.74
C LYS A 57 2.23 20.04 -24.93
N GLN A 58 1.30 20.59 -24.16
CA GLN A 58 1.34 22.01 -23.91
C GLN A 58 2.52 22.20 -22.98
N LYS A 59 3.65 22.61 -23.56
CA LYS A 59 4.81 23.06 -22.80
C LYS A 59 4.33 24.32 -22.08
N SER A 60 3.70 24.17 -20.92
CA SER A 60 3.58 25.29 -20.01
C SER A 60 5.02 25.65 -19.64
N ASP A 61 5.38 26.90 -19.84
CA ASP A 61 6.64 27.46 -19.32
C ASP A 61 6.58 27.60 -17.78
N GLU A 62 5.69 26.85 -17.12
CA GLU A 62 5.58 26.78 -15.69
C GLU A 62 6.61 25.78 -15.17
N GLU A 63 7.51 26.31 -14.36
CA GLU A 63 8.52 25.59 -13.60
C GLU A 63 7.97 24.29 -13.04
N PRO A 64 8.78 23.23 -12.98
CA PRO A 64 8.31 21.98 -12.50
C PRO A 64 7.76 22.07 -11.08
N GLY A 65 6.43 22.10 -10.98
CA GLY A 65 5.70 22.07 -9.72
C GLY A 65 6.30 21.01 -8.81
N ASP A 66 6.78 21.48 -7.66
CA ASP A 66 7.41 20.66 -6.62
C ASP A 66 6.47 19.51 -6.29
N PHE A 67 6.92 18.28 -6.55
CA PHE A 67 6.14 17.10 -6.21
C PHE A 67 6.08 16.98 -4.69
N CYS A 68 4.91 17.32 -4.14
CA CYS A 68 4.64 17.34 -2.72
C CYS A 68 4.44 15.91 -2.17
N GLY A 69 5.31 15.47 -1.24
CA GLY A 69 5.13 14.24 -0.47
C GLY A 69 4.22 14.40 0.75
N ILE A 70 4.21 13.40 1.64
CA ILE A 70 3.39 13.42 2.88
C ILE A 70 3.75 14.58 3.83
N GLU A 71 4.94 15.16 3.67
CA GLU A 71 5.49 16.24 4.49
C GLU A 71 4.79 17.58 4.30
N CYS A 72 4.33 17.88 3.09
CA CYS A 72 3.58 19.10 2.77
C CYS A 72 2.06 18.86 2.87
N GLN A 73 1.60 17.60 2.75
CA GLN A 73 0.19 17.26 2.94
C GLN A 73 -0.35 17.65 4.32
N ARG A 74 0.49 17.65 5.36
CA ARG A 74 0.10 18.09 6.72
C ARG A 74 -0.24 19.57 6.84
N ASN A 75 0.31 20.39 5.94
CA ASN A 75 0.11 21.84 5.95
C ASN A 75 -0.93 22.26 4.91
N LEU A 76 -1.48 21.31 4.14
CA LEU A 76 -2.59 21.59 3.25
C LEU A 76 -3.84 21.80 4.09
N LEU A 77 -4.58 22.86 3.76
CA LEU A 77 -5.92 23.04 4.30
C LEU A 77 -6.76 21.82 3.93
N PRO A 78 -7.69 21.40 4.82
CA PRO A 78 -8.68 20.40 4.48
C PRO A 78 -9.34 20.76 3.14
N LEU A 79 -9.38 19.82 2.21
CA LEU A 79 -10.05 20.02 0.94
C LEU A 79 -11.55 20.18 1.20
N ASP A 80 -12.15 21.19 0.57
CA ASP A 80 -13.61 21.28 0.53
C ASP A 80 -14.18 20.08 -0.24
N GLN A 81 -15.42 19.71 0.06
CA GLN A 81 -16.09 18.57 -0.58
C GLN A 81 -16.07 18.70 -2.10
N THR A 82 -16.30 19.91 -2.63
CA THR A 82 -16.30 20.18 -4.08
C THR A 82 -14.94 19.90 -4.73
N GLN A 83 -13.84 20.23 -4.05
CA GLN A 83 -12.50 19.97 -4.54
C GLN A 83 -12.16 18.49 -4.46
N GLN A 84 -12.60 17.82 -3.40
CA GLN A 84 -12.39 16.39 -3.22
C GLN A 84 -13.15 15.59 -4.29
N GLU A 85 -14.41 15.90 -4.53
CA GLU A 85 -15.24 15.33 -5.59
C GLU A 85 -14.60 15.52 -6.98
N ARG A 86 -14.11 16.74 -7.26
CA ARG A 86 -13.38 17.04 -8.50
C ARG A 86 -12.10 16.20 -8.65
N LEU A 87 -11.34 15.98 -7.57
CA LEU A 87 -10.11 15.19 -7.59
C LEU A 87 -10.37 13.68 -7.73
N LEU A 88 -11.54 13.22 -7.31
CA LEU A 88 -11.95 11.81 -7.41
C LEU A 88 -12.55 11.47 -8.78
N GLY A 89 -12.82 12.46 -9.64
CA GLY A 89 -13.20 12.25 -11.02
C GLY A 89 -12.16 11.44 -11.78
N TYR A 90 -12.61 10.59 -12.71
CA TYR A 90 -11.74 9.67 -13.45
C TYR A 90 -12.02 9.67 -14.94
N GLU A 91 -10.99 9.41 -15.72
CA GLU A 91 -11.10 9.24 -17.16
C GLU A 91 -11.12 7.75 -17.53
N THR A 92 -11.98 7.38 -18.46
CA THR A 92 -12.11 6.02 -18.98
C THR A 92 -11.76 6.00 -20.46
N LEU A 93 -10.71 5.26 -20.81
CA LEU A 93 -10.37 4.95 -22.20
C LEU A 93 -11.06 3.64 -22.61
N HIS A 94 -11.99 3.74 -23.55
CA HIS A 94 -12.79 2.63 -24.04
C HIS A 94 -12.06 1.85 -25.14
N GLU A 95 -12.47 0.60 -25.37
CA GLU A 95 -11.83 -0.28 -26.37
C GLU A 95 -11.88 0.26 -27.81
N ASN A 96 -12.92 1.05 -28.13
CA ASN A 96 -13.10 1.73 -29.40
C ASN A 96 -12.17 2.97 -29.57
N GLY A 97 -11.33 3.27 -28.58
CA GLY A 97 -10.42 4.41 -28.56
C GLY A 97 -11.05 5.73 -28.12
N THR A 98 -12.35 5.77 -27.78
CA THR A 98 -12.99 6.97 -27.23
C THR A 98 -12.65 7.15 -25.75
N CYS A 99 -12.57 8.39 -25.27
CA CYS A 99 -12.35 8.70 -23.86
C CYS A 99 -13.58 9.39 -23.26
N SER A 100 -13.89 9.11 -22.00
CA SER A 100 -14.91 9.83 -21.23
C SER A 100 -14.39 10.24 -19.86
N HIS A 101 -14.77 11.42 -19.39
CA HIS A 101 -14.54 11.85 -18.01
C HIS A 101 -15.81 11.62 -17.19
N THR A 102 -15.66 10.99 -16.02
CA THR A 102 -16.71 10.79 -15.04
C THR A 102 -16.44 11.63 -13.80
N ASP A 103 -17.37 12.51 -13.46
CA ASP A 103 -17.40 13.22 -12.18
C ASP A 103 -17.93 12.31 -11.07
N VAL A 104 -17.38 12.45 -9.86
CA VAL A 104 -17.77 11.67 -8.68
C VAL A 104 -18.41 12.57 -7.63
N THR A 105 -19.47 12.09 -7.00
CA THR A 105 -20.09 12.71 -5.81
C THR A 105 -19.91 11.81 -4.59
N LEU A 106 -19.77 12.44 -3.42
CA LEU A 106 -19.57 11.74 -2.16
C LEU A 106 -20.84 11.80 -1.31
N ARG A 107 -21.27 10.64 -0.83
CA ARG A 107 -22.37 10.51 0.13
C ARG A 107 -21.83 10.07 1.51
N ASP A 108 -22.47 10.58 2.57
CA ASP A 108 -22.20 10.24 3.98
C ASP A 108 -20.82 10.68 4.51
N PHE A 109 -20.35 11.86 4.09
CA PHE A 109 -19.03 12.41 4.46
C PHE A 109 -18.96 13.14 5.82
N ASN A 110 -20.06 13.23 6.58
CA ASN A 110 -20.18 14.17 7.71
C ASN A 110 -19.51 13.74 9.03
N GLN A 111 -18.79 12.61 9.10
CA GLN A 111 -18.08 12.20 10.32
C GLN A 111 -16.70 11.65 10.00
N THR A 112 -15.70 12.53 9.95
CA THR A 112 -14.35 12.13 10.31
C THR A 112 -13.83 13.16 11.30
N SER A 113 -13.74 12.72 12.56
CA SER A 113 -13.21 13.50 13.68
C SER A 113 -11.88 14.14 13.31
N GLU A 114 -11.77 15.45 13.52
CA GLU A 114 -10.51 16.17 13.63
C GLU A 114 -9.66 15.49 14.71
N LEU A 115 -8.73 14.64 14.27
CA LEU A 115 -7.67 14.18 15.16
C LEU A 115 -6.60 15.26 15.13
N GLU A 116 -6.62 16.11 16.17
CA GLU A 116 -5.60 17.10 16.50
C GLU A 116 -4.20 16.44 16.49
N HIS A 117 -3.51 16.53 15.36
CA HIS A 117 -2.15 16.08 15.21
C HIS A 117 -1.20 17.17 15.66
N THR A 118 -0.66 17.00 16.88
CA THR A 118 0.38 17.86 17.44
C THR A 118 1.61 17.89 16.51
N PRO A 119 2.18 19.08 16.20
CA PRO A 119 3.28 19.20 15.25
C PRO A 119 4.59 18.69 15.88
N GLY A 120 4.89 17.41 15.65
CA GLY A 120 6.18 16.79 15.95
C GLY A 120 7.26 17.25 14.97
N GLY A 121 8.36 17.78 15.52
CA GLY A 121 9.46 18.43 14.82
C GLY A 121 10.12 17.66 13.67
N GLY A 122 10.79 18.41 12.80
CA GLY A 122 11.36 18.02 11.52
C GLY A 122 11.96 16.61 11.48
N HIS A 123 11.25 15.71 10.79
CA HIS A 123 11.75 14.37 10.53
C HIS A 123 12.69 14.40 9.32
N THR A 124 14.00 14.34 9.57
CA THR A 124 14.95 13.85 8.57
C THR A 124 14.46 12.51 8.05
N ARG A 125 14.19 12.41 6.74
CA ARG A 125 13.67 11.21 6.06
C ARG A 125 14.42 9.96 6.52
N ARG A 126 13.80 9.14 7.38
CA ARG A 126 14.36 7.84 7.75
C ARG A 126 14.36 6.95 6.50
N LYS A 127 15.46 6.23 6.28
CA LYS A 127 15.55 5.21 5.23
C LYS A 127 14.39 4.23 5.38
N ARG A 128 13.86 3.75 4.24
CA ARG A 128 12.77 2.77 4.20
C ARG A 128 13.11 1.59 5.12
N HIS A 129 12.30 1.37 6.13
CA HIS A 129 12.47 0.32 7.12
C HIS A 129 11.25 -0.60 7.06
N VAL A 130 11.49 -1.90 7.13
CA VAL A 130 10.41 -2.88 7.31
C VAL A 130 9.96 -2.73 8.75
N TYR A 131 8.71 -2.33 8.97
CA TYR A 131 8.18 -2.12 10.31
C TYR A 131 8.04 -3.48 11.03
N GLY A 132 8.65 -3.62 12.20
CA GLY A 132 8.57 -4.83 13.01
C GLY A 132 9.47 -5.97 12.49
N ALA A 133 9.13 -7.21 12.87
CA ALA A 133 9.82 -8.40 12.39
C ALA A 133 9.45 -8.67 10.91
N ASP A 134 10.45 -9.00 10.09
CA ASP A 134 10.25 -9.27 8.68
C ASP A 134 9.64 -10.67 8.44
N GLY A 135 8.33 -10.74 8.27
CA GLY A 135 7.59 -11.97 7.95
C GLY A 135 7.46 -12.26 6.46
N ARG A 136 8.14 -11.52 5.57
CA ARG A 136 8.03 -11.73 4.12
C ARG A 136 8.67 -13.07 3.73
N PHE A 137 8.03 -13.79 2.82
CA PHE A 137 8.55 -15.04 2.27
C PHE A 137 8.59 -15.01 0.73
N VAL A 138 9.49 -15.81 0.16
CA VAL A 138 9.62 -15.91 -1.29
C VAL A 138 8.63 -16.93 -1.83
N ILE A 139 7.87 -16.53 -2.84
CA ILE A 139 6.97 -17.42 -3.57
C ILE A 139 7.81 -18.21 -4.58
N SER A 140 8.20 -19.43 -4.22
CA SER A 140 8.97 -20.34 -5.08
C SER A 140 8.27 -21.66 -5.39
N ASP A 141 7.22 -22.00 -4.63
CA ASP A 141 6.46 -23.22 -4.87
C ASP A 141 5.63 -23.10 -6.15
N SER A 142 5.64 -24.15 -6.97
CA SER A 142 4.75 -24.28 -8.13
C SER A 142 3.28 -24.07 -7.76
N TYR A 143 2.87 -24.55 -6.58
CA TYR A 143 1.50 -24.42 -6.10
C TYR A 143 1.08 -22.95 -6.01
N PHE A 144 1.91 -22.09 -5.41
CA PHE A 144 1.59 -20.68 -5.32
C PHE A 144 1.63 -20.01 -6.69
N ILE A 145 2.63 -20.32 -7.53
CA ILE A 145 2.77 -19.70 -8.86
C ILE A 145 1.55 -19.96 -9.76
N THR A 146 0.96 -21.14 -9.72
CA THR A 146 -0.16 -21.51 -10.60
C THR A 146 -1.53 -21.18 -10.02
N ASN A 147 -1.64 -20.99 -8.70
CA ASN A 147 -2.92 -20.82 -8.05
C ASN A 147 -3.17 -19.37 -7.63
N TYR A 148 -4.44 -19.00 -7.65
CA TYR A 148 -4.92 -17.78 -7.04
C TYR A 148 -4.57 -17.78 -5.52
N PRO A 149 -4.15 -16.64 -4.94
CA PRO A 149 -4.08 -15.30 -5.53
C PRO A 149 -2.76 -14.95 -6.23
N PHE A 150 -1.72 -15.76 -6.11
CA PHE A 150 -0.39 -15.35 -6.59
C PHE A 150 -0.21 -15.50 -8.10
N SER A 151 -1.02 -16.34 -8.75
CA SER A 151 -1.02 -16.48 -10.22
C SER A 151 -1.41 -15.19 -10.97
N THR A 152 -2.11 -14.26 -10.31
CA THR A 152 -2.48 -12.96 -10.88
C THR A 152 -1.42 -11.88 -10.63
N ALA A 153 -0.42 -12.14 -9.80
CA ALA A 153 0.64 -11.19 -9.51
C ALA A 153 1.60 -11.05 -10.70
N VAL A 154 1.86 -9.81 -11.10
CA VAL A 154 2.74 -9.48 -12.23
C VAL A 154 3.84 -8.51 -11.86
N ARG A 155 4.93 -8.59 -12.61
CA ARG A 155 6.05 -7.67 -12.54
C ARG A 155 6.10 -6.83 -13.81
N LEU A 156 6.18 -5.52 -13.64
CA LEU A 156 6.36 -4.58 -14.73
C LEU A 156 7.86 -4.40 -15.03
N SER A 157 8.21 -4.13 -16.29
CA SER A 157 9.60 -3.86 -16.68
C SER A 157 10.20 -2.63 -16.01
N THR A 158 9.35 -1.71 -15.52
CA THR A 158 9.74 -0.55 -14.71
C THR A 158 10.23 -0.92 -13.30
N GLY A 159 10.11 -2.20 -12.90
CA GLY A 159 10.47 -2.67 -11.57
C GLY A 159 9.32 -2.62 -10.56
N CYS A 160 8.17 -2.08 -10.97
CA CYS A 160 6.94 -2.12 -10.19
C CYS A 160 6.26 -3.50 -10.21
N SER A 161 5.29 -3.65 -9.31
CA SER A 161 4.36 -4.77 -9.27
C SER A 161 2.97 -4.35 -9.73
N GLY A 162 2.15 -5.33 -10.11
CA GLY A 162 0.73 -5.14 -10.41
C GLY A 162 -0.05 -6.43 -10.24
N VAL A 163 -1.36 -6.35 -10.45
CA VAL A 163 -2.29 -7.50 -10.37
C VAL A 163 -3.13 -7.55 -11.63
N LEU A 164 -3.23 -8.74 -12.23
CA LEU A 164 -4.15 -8.99 -13.34
C LEU A 164 -5.60 -8.95 -12.85
N ILE A 165 -6.40 -8.05 -13.42
CA ILE A 165 -7.84 -7.93 -13.18
C ILE A 165 -8.65 -8.47 -14.37
N SER A 166 -8.01 -8.63 -15.53
CA SER A 166 -8.54 -9.29 -16.72
C SER A 166 -7.40 -9.95 -17.51
N PRO A 167 -7.68 -10.73 -18.56
CA PRO A 167 -6.66 -11.26 -19.45
C PRO A 167 -5.75 -10.20 -20.10
N LYS A 168 -6.18 -8.93 -20.16
CA LYS A 168 -5.47 -7.82 -20.81
C LYS A 168 -5.24 -6.60 -19.92
N HIS A 169 -5.74 -6.59 -18.69
CA HIS A 169 -5.71 -5.42 -17.80
C HIS A 169 -4.93 -5.72 -16.51
N VAL A 170 -3.99 -4.83 -16.18
CA VAL A 170 -3.17 -4.87 -14.96
C VAL A 170 -3.45 -3.64 -14.12
N LEU A 171 -3.86 -3.84 -12.87
CA LEU A 171 -3.95 -2.79 -11.87
C LEU A 171 -2.55 -2.54 -11.26
N THR A 172 -2.10 -1.28 -11.25
CA THR A 172 -0.82 -0.86 -10.66
C THR A 172 -0.89 0.58 -10.17
N ALA A 173 0.15 1.07 -9.50
CA ALA A 173 0.22 2.45 -9.04
C ALA A 173 0.52 3.40 -10.21
N ALA A 174 -0.11 4.58 -10.23
CA ALA A 174 0.06 5.57 -11.29
C ALA A 174 1.54 5.96 -11.51
N HIS A 175 2.31 6.12 -10.42
CA HIS A 175 3.73 6.49 -10.50
C HIS A 175 4.62 5.46 -11.21
N CYS A 176 4.13 4.22 -11.41
CA CYS A 176 4.85 3.18 -12.13
C CYS A 176 4.83 3.39 -13.65
N ILE A 177 3.92 4.22 -14.15
CA ILE A 177 3.73 4.51 -15.58
C ILE A 177 3.65 6.00 -15.88
N HIS A 178 3.58 6.86 -14.85
CA HIS A 178 3.35 8.29 -14.98
C HIS A 178 4.22 9.07 -14.00
N ASN A 179 4.78 10.21 -14.39
CA ASN A 179 5.61 11.06 -13.50
C ASN A 179 4.84 12.23 -12.88
N GLY A 180 3.51 12.24 -13.01
CA GLY A 180 2.62 13.31 -12.55
C GLY A 180 2.34 14.38 -13.60
N ARG A 181 2.98 14.33 -14.77
CA ARG A 181 2.65 15.17 -15.93
C ARG A 181 2.42 14.37 -17.18
N ASP A 182 3.34 13.45 -17.44
CA ASP A 182 3.35 12.62 -18.63
C ASP A 182 3.54 11.14 -18.25
N TYR A 183 3.10 10.27 -19.14
CA TYR A 183 3.47 8.87 -19.10
C TYR A 183 4.98 8.73 -19.27
N LEU A 184 5.57 7.76 -18.56
CA LEU A 184 6.99 7.43 -18.72
C LEU A 184 7.24 6.94 -20.16
N GLU A 185 8.37 7.31 -20.75
CA GLU A 185 8.73 6.89 -22.12
C GLU A 185 8.68 5.36 -22.31
N ASP A 186 9.03 4.63 -21.25
CA ASP A 186 8.99 3.17 -21.21
C ASP A 186 7.58 2.59 -21.11
N ALA A 187 6.56 3.38 -20.77
CA ALA A 187 5.18 2.93 -20.66
C ALA A 187 4.64 2.42 -22.01
N LYS A 188 5.06 3.02 -23.14
CA LYS A 188 4.69 2.56 -24.49
C LYS A 188 5.26 1.18 -24.85
N LYS A 189 6.35 0.78 -24.20
CA LYS A 189 7.03 -0.52 -24.40
C LYS A 189 6.99 -1.38 -23.14
N LEU A 190 6.02 -1.11 -22.25
CA LEU A 190 5.90 -1.77 -20.96
C LEU A 190 5.73 -3.27 -21.14
N LYS A 191 6.61 -4.05 -20.52
CA LYS A 191 6.49 -5.51 -20.51
C LYS A 191 5.92 -5.95 -19.18
N VAL A 192 4.97 -6.87 -19.26
CA VAL A 192 4.35 -7.50 -18.10
C VAL A 192 4.88 -8.94 -18.01
N GLY A 193 5.54 -9.26 -16.90
CA GLY A 193 6.00 -10.60 -16.58
C GLY A 193 5.06 -11.27 -15.58
N VAL A 194 4.56 -12.44 -15.92
CA VAL A 194 3.83 -13.33 -15.00
C VAL A 194 4.80 -14.27 -14.30
N LEU A 195 4.46 -14.74 -13.10
CA LEU A 195 5.23 -15.78 -12.43
C LEU A 195 5.17 -17.07 -13.27
N GLN A 196 6.33 -17.66 -13.54
CA GLN A 196 6.44 -18.92 -14.29
C GLN A 196 7.17 -19.98 -13.48
N ILE A 197 6.72 -21.23 -13.61
CA ILE A 197 7.38 -22.38 -13.00
C ILE A 197 8.79 -22.50 -13.61
N LYS A 198 9.82 -22.47 -12.76
CA LYS A 198 11.19 -22.71 -13.20
C LYS A 198 11.38 -24.17 -13.58
N THR A 199 11.34 -24.48 -14.87
CA THR A 199 11.80 -25.78 -15.37
C THR A 199 13.33 -25.83 -15.32
N LYS A 200 13.89 -26.76 -14.54
CA LYS A 200 15.35 -26.97 -14.50
C LYS A 200 15.82 -27.49 -15.87
N LYS A 201 16.35 -26.60 -16.72
CA LYS A 201 17.09 -27.03 -17.92
C LYS A 201 18.29 -27.86 -17.48
N LYS A 202 18.27 -29.18 -17.76
CA LYS A 202 19.44 -30.05 -17.59
C LYS A 202 20.57 -29.47 -18.45
N LYS A 203 21.67 -29.04 -17.82
CA LYS A 203 22.91 -28.70 -18.53
C LYS A 203 23.36 -29.96 -19.28
N LYS A 204 23.24 -29.95 -20.61
CA LYS A 204 23.79 -31.01 -21.47
C LYS A 204 25.31 -30.92 -21.35
N LYS A 205 25.92 -31.82 -20.58
CA LYS A 205 27.38 -32.01 -20.55
C LYS A 205 27.78 -32.32 -21.99
N ARG A 206 28.60 -31.46 -22.60
CA ARG A 206 29.29 -31.80 -23.85
C ARG A 206 30.31 -32.88 -23.47
N SER A 207 30.07 -34.09 -23.96
CA SER A 207 31.05 -35.18 -23.96
C SER A 207 31.99 -34.99 -25.14
#